data_AF-A0AAV2R6K3-F1
#
_entry.id   AF-A0AAV2R6K3-F1
#
_cell.length_a   1.000
_cell.length_b   1.000
_cell.length_c   1.000
_cell.angle_alpha   90.00
_cell.angle_beta   90.00
_cell.angle_gamma   90.00
#
_symmetry.space_group_name_H-M   'P 1'
#
loop_
_entity.id
_entity.type
_entity.pdbx_description
1 polymer ?
#
loop_
_entity_poly.entity_id
_entity_poly.type
_entity_poly.pdbx_seq_one_letter_code
_entity_poly.pdbx_strand_id
1 'polypeptide(L)'
;MDMLFFPFDTQYCKLEIKLTSAREEFLIWDNLTVFYFGEVALTEYMVGKLKIVPGTERDYSSATVHITLFRRFWFYITSAFVPTVMLMFISYTSLFCSKENRDLRVM
;
A
#
# COMPACT_ATOMS: atom_id res chain seq x y z
N MET A 1 -5.70 -6.23 -4.56
CA MET A 1 -5.18 -5.39 -3.47
C MET A 1 -5.56 -6.06 -2.19
N ASP A 2 -4.58 -6.46 -1.39
CA ASP A 2 -4.82 -7.02 -0.06
C ASP A 2 -4.77 -5.86 0.95
N MET A 3 -5.73 -5.79 1.87
CA MET A 3 -5.88 -4.69 2.84
C MET A 3 -5.92 -5.19 4.29
N LEU A 4 -5.57 -6.45 4.53
CA LEU A 4 -5.62 -7.05 5.87
C LEU A 4 -4.76 -6.31 6.91
N PHE A 5 -3.63 -5.75 6.48
CA PHE A 5 -2.68 -5.06 7.36
C PHE A 5 -2.66 -3.54 7.17
N PHE A 6 -3.77 -2.95 6.73
CA PHE A 6 -3.87 -1.49 6.59
C PHE A 6 -3.62 -0.79 7.94
N PRO A 7 -2.81 0.31 8.01
CA PRO A 7 -2.07 1.00 6.94
C PRO A 7 -0.60 0.56 6.77
N PHE A 8 -0.19 -0.55 7.39
CA PHE A 8 1.19 -1.07 7.38
C PHE A 8 1.43 -2.10 6.26
N ASP A 9 0.65 -2.02 5.19
CA ASP A 9 0.66 -2.95 4.07
C ASP A 9 1.64 -2.54 2.96
N THR A 10 2.09 -3.54 2.19
CA THR A 10 2.77 -3.34 0.91
C THR A 10 1.86 -3.85 -0.20
N GLN A 11 1.60 -3.01 -1.20
CA GLN A 11 0.75 -3.34 -2.33
C GLN A 11 1.61 -3.81 -3.51
N TYR A 12 1.21 -4.93 -4.13
CA TYR A 12 1.82 -5.45 -5.35
C TYR A 12 0.85 -5.24 -6.51
N CYS A 13 1.20 -4.32 -7.40
CA CYS A 13 0.44 -4.05 -8.61
C CYS A 13 1.14 -4.71 -9.80
N LYS A 14 0.36 -5.20 -10.76
CA LYS A 14 0.88 -5.74 -12.02
C LYS A 14 0.26 -4.99 -13.20
N LEU A 15 1.10 -4.62 -14.16
CA LEU A 15 0.69 -4.15 -15.47
C LEU A 15 1.02 -5.25 -16.46
N GLU A 16 0.00 -5.78 -17.12
CA GLU A 16 0.15 -6.87 -18.07
C GLU A 16 -0.03 -6.33 -19.49
N ILE A 17 0.99 -6.52 -20.32
CA ILE A 17 1.00 -6.13 -21.73
C ILE A 17 0.97 -7.41 -22.54
N LYS A 18 -0.11 -7.60 -23.29
CA LYS A 18 -0.33 -8.80 -24.09
C LYS A 18 -0.31 -8.46 -25.58
N LEU A 19 0.43 -9.25 -26.34
CA LEU A 19 0.39 -9.21 -27.80
C LEU A 19 -0.78 -10.05 -28.30
N THR A 20 -1.83 -9.42 -28.83
CA THR A 20 -3.00 -10.13 -29.36
C THR A 20 -2.88 -10.46 -30.85
N SER A 21 -1.95 -9.83 -31.56
CA SER A 21 -1.84 -9.93 -33.03
C SER A 21 -1.12 -11.18 -33.52
N ALA A 22 -0.25 -11.79 -32.71
CA ALA A 22 0.58 -12.93 -33.10
C ALA A 22 0.80 -13.85 -31.91
N ARG A 23 0.85 -15.16 -32.17
CA ARG A 23 1.20 -16.17 -31.16
C ARG A 23 2.68 -16.07 -30.80
N GLU A 24 3.03 -16.57 -29.62
CA GLU A 24 4.39 -16.56 -29.10
C GLU A 24 5.40 -17.19 -30.08
N GLU A 25 4.98 -18.23 -30.81
CA GLU A 25 5.79 -18.91 -31.83
C GLU A 25 6.38 -17.96 -32.89
N PHE A 26 5.70 -16.83 -33.15
CA PHE A 26 6.09 -15.85 -34.16
C PHE A 26 6.62 -14.55 -33.56
N LEU A 27 6.23 -14.21 -32.34
CA LEU A 27 6.54 -12.91 -31.75
C LEU A 27 6.69 -13.03 -30.24
N ILE A 28 7.92 -12.79 -29.77
CA ILE A 28 8.32 -12.93 -28.38
C ILE A 28 8.87 -11.57 -27.92
N TRP A 29 8.55 -11.18 -26.68
CA TRP A 29 9.21 -10.05 -26.05
C TRP A 29 10.68 -10.36 -25.78
N ASP A 30 11.59 -9.63 -26.44
CA ASP A 30 13.03 -9.70 -26.19
C ASP A 30 13.53 -8.42 -25.51
N ASN A 31 14.44 -8.58 -24.55
CA ASN A 31 15.13 -7.52 -23.82
C ASN A 31 14.26 -6.31 -23.39
N LEU A 32 13.22 -6.58 -22.60
CA LEU A 32 12.33 -5.56 -22.06
C LEU A 32 13.03 -4.68 -21.02
N THR A 33 13.00 -3.36 -21.26
CA THR A 33 13.40 -2.34 -20.29
C THR A 33 12.19 -1.49 -19.92
N VAL A 34 12.02 -1.23 -18.63
CA VAL A 34 10.94 -0.38 -18.11
C VAL A 34 11.57 0.74 -17.32
N PHE A 35 11.29 1.96 -17.75
CA PHE A 35 11.70 3.17 -17.06
C PHE A 35 10.49 3.83 -16.43
N TYR A 36 10.63 4.19 -15.16
CA TYR A 36 9.66 5.01 -14.47
C TYR A 36 10.19 6.44 -14.38
N PHE A 37 9.53 7.34 -15.11
CA PHE A 37 9.88 8.76 -15.17
C PHE A 37 9.05 9.62 -14.19
N GLY A 38 8.20 8.99 -13.38
CA GLY A 38 7.35 9.68 -12.42
C GLY A 38 8.05 9.97 -11.09
N GLU A 39 7.32 10.64 -10.20
CA GLU A 39 7.77 10.89 -8.85
C GLU A 39 7.67 9.63 -7.99
N VAL A 40 8.79 9.23 -7.37
CA VAL A 40 8.86 8.03 -6.50
C VAL A 40 8.03 8.23 -5.22
N ALA A 41 7.84 9.49 -4.82
CA ALA A 41 7.18 9.93 -3.61
C ALA A 41 5.74 10.41 -3.91
N LEU A 42 4.76 9.49 -3.95
CA LEU A 42 3.36 9.88 -4.05
C LEU A 42 2.82 10.38 -2.71
N THR A 43 1.63 10.98 -2.73
CA THR A 43 0.93 11.48 -1.54
C THR A 43 0.70 10.37 -0.50
N GLU A 44 0.18 9.22 -0.93
CA GLU A 44 -0.16 8.09 -0.05
C GLU A 44 0.84 6.93 -0.10
N TYR A 45 1.61 6.81 -1.19
CA TYR A 45 2.50 5.67 -1.44
C TYR A 45 3.90 6.12 -1.83
N MET A 46 4.85 5.21 -1.70
CA MET A 46 6.19 5.31 -2.25
C MET A 46 6.38 4.19 -3.26
N VAL A 47 6.76 4.56 -4.49
CA VAL A 47 7.05 3.58 -5.54
C VAL A 47 8.34 2.85 -5.19
N GLY A 48 8.27 1.54 -5.14
CA GLY A 48 9.40 0.66 -4.93
C GLY A 48 10.06 0.25 -6.24
N LYS A 49 10.76 -0.89 -6.20
CA LYS A 49 11.42 -1.44 -7.38
C LYS A 49 10.41 -2.02 -8.35
N LEU A 50 10.69 -1.79 -9.63
CA LEU A 50 9.98 -2.39 -10.76
C LEU A 50 10.65 -3.73 -11.07
N LYS A 51 9.85 -4.77 -11.28
CA LYS A 51 10.33 -6.08 -11.75
C LYS A 51 9.59 -6.44 -13.02
N ILE A 52 10.32 -6.86 -14.04
CA ILE A 52 9.76 -7.30 -15.31
C ILE A 52 9.84 -8.81 -15.35
N VAL A 53 8.73 -9.45 -15.66
CA VAL A 53 8.64 -10.89 -15.84
C VAL A 53 8.04 -11.13 -17.22
N PRO A 54 8.84 -11.61 -18.20
CA PRO A 54 8.28 -12.10 -19.46
C PRO A 54 7.45 -13.36 -19.16
N GLY A 55 6.36 -13.53 -19.88
CA GLY A 55 5.45 -14.65 -19.70
C GLY A 55 4.71 -15.01 -20.98
N THR A 56 3.98 -16.12 -20.90
CA THR A 56 3.11 -16.59 -21.96
C THR A 56 1.73 -16.78 -21.37
N GLU A 57 0.73 -16.21 -22.02
CA GLU A 57 -0.65 -16.38 -21.59
C GLU A 57 -1.54 -16.84 -22.77
N ARG A 58 -1.95 -18.12 -22.73
CA ARG A 58 -2.80 -18.77 -23.75
C ARG A 58 -2.18 -18.70 -25.16
N ASP A 59 -0.91 -19.09 -25.29
CA ASP A 59 -0.12 -19.10 -26.54
C ASP A 59 0.21 -17.72 -27.14
N TYR A 60 -0.05 -16.65 -26.40
CA TYR A 60 0.34 -15.29 -26.75
C TYR A 60 1.44 -14.80 -25.82
N SER A 61 2.44 -14.12 -26.38
CA SER A 61 3.52 -13.53 -25.60
C SER A 61 3.00 -12.36 -24.75
N SER A 62 3.24 -12.42 -23.45
CA SER A 62 2.86 -11.38 -22.49
C SER A 62 4.06 -10.87 -21.71
N ALA A 63 4.01 -9.61 -21.31
CA ALA A 63 5.01 -8.98 -20.47
C ALA A 63 4.31 -8.47 -19.21
N THR A 64 4.71 -8.96 -18.04
CA THR A 64 4.16 -8.52 -16.76
C THR A 64 5.16 -7.62 -16.06
N VAL A 65 4.77 -6.38 -15.81
CA VAL A 65 5.53 -5.43 -15.01
C VAL A 65 4.94 -5.39 -13.61
N HIS A 66 5.71 -5.86 -12.64
CA HIS A 66 5.37 -5.79 -11.23
C HIS A 66 5.88 -4.48 -10.63
N ILE A 67 4.96 -3.75 -10.01
CA ILE A 67 5.20 -2.49 -9.32
C ILE A 67 4.95 -2.73 -7.83
N THR A 68 5.97 -2.50 -7.01
CA THR A 68 5.84 -2.54 -5.56
C THR A 68 5.50 -1.15 -5.04
N LEU A 69 4.46 -1.02 -4.20
CA LEU A 69 4.02 0.24 -3.62
C LEU A 69 4.03 0.11 -2.10
N PHE A 70 4.82 0.95 -1.44
CA PHE A 70 4.89 1.02 0.03
C PHE A 70 3.98 2.13 0.53
N ARG A 71 3.07 1.84 1.45
CA ARG A 71 2.16 2.87 1.98
C ARG A 71 2.88 3.80 2.98
N ARG A 72 2.58 5.08 2.92
CA ARG A 72 3.02 6.09 3.90
C ARG A 72 2.12 6.03 5.14
N PHE A 73 2.48 5.20 6.11
CA PHE A 73 1.69 5.01 7.33
C PHE A 73 1.72 6.21 8.30
N TRP A 74 2.69 7.12 8.16
CA TRP A 74 2.90 8.23 9.10
C TRP A 74 1.66 9.12 9.29
N PHE A 75 0.99 9.45 8.18
CA PHE A 75 -0.24 10.25 8.20
C PHE A 75 -1.34 9.59 9.03
N TYR A 76 -1.51 8.27 8.89
CA TYR A 76 -2.50 7.50 9.65
C TYR A 76 -2.13 7.43 11.14
N ILE A 77 -0.84 7.30 11.47
CA ILE A 77 -0.38 7.34 12.86
C ILE A 77 -0.78 8.66 13.52
N THR A 78 -0.43 9.78 12.90
CA THR A 78 -0.68 11.10 13.49
C THR A 78 -2.17 11.45 13.53
N SER A 79 -2.93 11.05 12.50
CA SER A 79 -4.35 11.42 12.38
C SER A 79 -5.30 10.50 13.16
N ALA A 80 -4.96 9.22 13.35
CA ALA A 80 -5.88 8.24 13.94
C ALA A 80 -5.32 7.59 15.20
N PHE A 81 -4.07 7.10 15.19
CA PHE A 81 -3.50 6.39 16.33
C PHE A 81 -3.17 7.32 17.50
N VAL A 82 -2.57 8.48 17.23
CA VAL A 82 -2.25 9.46 18.29
C VAL A 82 -3.49 9.94 19.04
N PRO A 83 -4.57 10.45 18.41
CA PRO A 83 -5.74 10.92 19.14
C PRO A 83 -6.45 9.79 19.89
N THR A 84 -6.53 8.58 19.34
CA THR A 84 -7.16 7.43 20.03
C THR A 84 -6.37 7.00 21.26
N VAL A 85 -5.04 6.97 21.18
CA VAL A 85 -4.16 6.70 22.33
C VAL A 85 -4.29 7.81 23.38
N MET A 86 -4.35 9.07 22.98
CA MET A 86 -4.57 10.18 23.92
C MET A 86 -5.92 10.08 24.64
N LEU A 87 -6.99 9.75 23.92
CA LEU A 87 -8.31 9.51 24.52
C LEU A 87 -8.28 8.32 25.49
N MET A 88 -7.56 7.25 25.15
CA MET A 88 -7.35 6.11 26.04
C MET A 88 -6.64 6.56 27.32
N PHE A 89 -5.57 7.36 27.22
CA PHE A 89 -4.88 7.89 28.39
C PHE A 89 -5.80 8.77 29.26
N ILE A 90 -6.57 9.69 28.65
CA ILE A 90 -7.52 10.54 29.38
C ILE A 90 -8.55 9.65 30.12
N SER A 91 -9.08 8.62 29.45
CA SER A 91 -9.96 7.65 30.09
C SER A 91 -9.33 6.96 31.30
N TYR A 92 -8.05 6.55 31.23
CA TYR A 92 -7.34 5.99 32.38
C TYR A 92 -7.09 7.01 33.49
N THR A 93 -6.80 8.27 33.17
CA THR A 93 -6.62 9.31 34.21
C THR A 93 -7.87 9.55 35.04
N SER A 94 -9.06 9.32 34.47
CA SER A 94 -10.34 9.43 35.21
C SER A 94 -10.43 8.48 36.41
N LEU A 95 -9.69 7.36 36.40
CA LEU A 95 -9.66 6.40 37.51
C LEU A 95 -8.91 6.91 38.73
N PHE A 96 -8.01 7.88 38.56
CA PHE A 96 -7.24 8.51 39.63
C PHE A 96 -7.97 9.71 40.25
N CYS A 97 -9.12 10.13 39.72
CA CYS A 97 -9.94 11.16 40.34
C CYS A 97 -10.58 10.67 41.64
N SER A 98 -10.45 11.47 42.71
CA SER A 98 -11.07 11.18 44.01
C SER A 98 -12.59 11.11 43.91
N LYS A 99 -13.22 10.21 44.67
CA LYS A 99 -14.66 9.92 44.63
C LYS A 99 -15.55 11.12 44.95
N GLU A 100 -15.00 12.16 45.56
CA GLU A 100 -15.69 13.39 45.93
C GLU A 100 -16.08 14.25 44.72
N ASN A 101 -15.34 14.14 43.60
CA ASN A 101 -15.62 14.89 42.37
C ASN A 101 -16.23 13.98 41.29
N ARG A 102 -17.39 13.39 41.59
CA ARG A 102 -18.03 12.40 40.69
C ARG A 102 -18.46 13.00 39.35
N ASP A 103 -18.82 14.29 39.31
CA ASP A 103 -19.24 14.98 38.07
C ASP A 103 -18.10 15.09 37.05
N LEU A 104 -16.84 15.19 37.49
CA LEU A 104 -15.67 15.23 36.60
C LEU A 104 -15.38 13.88 35.90
N ARG A 105 -16.00 12.78 36.35
CA ARG A 105 -15.78 11.43 35.81
C ARG A 105 -16.84 11.00 34.78
N VAL A 106 -17.95 11.74 34.68
CA VAL A 106 -19.12 11.39 33.86
C VAL A 106 -19.32 12.37 32.69
N MET A 107 -18.56 13.47 32.68
CA MET A 107 -18.51 14.44 31.58
C MET A 107 -17.54 14.01 30.48
#